data_AF-A0A950WIW1-F1
#
_entry.id   AF-A0A950WIW1-F1
#
_cell.length_a   1.000
_cell.length_b   1.000
_cell.length_c   1.000
_cell.angle_alpha   90.00
_cell.angle_beta   90.00
_cell.angle_gamma   90.00
#
_symmetry.space_group_name_H-M   'P 1'
#
loop_
_entity.id
_entity.type
_entity.pdbx_description
1 polymer ?
#
loop_
_entity_poly.entity_id
_entity_poly.type
_entity_poly.pdbx_seq_one_letter_code
_entity_poly.pdbx_strand_id
1 'polypeptide(L)' 'MKGPFGGLLAFICLIGAAFCFYKFQAVGTTMYVVIGIVLAVLMVLFGVMFLSGRVNKTEDIHITE' A
#
# COMPACT_ATOMS: atom_id res chain seq x y z
N MET A 1 6.06 -12.02 1.58
CA MET A 1 5.13 -12.58 0.57
C MET A 1 5.66 -12.20 -0.81
N LYS A 2 6.26 -13.14 -1.55
CA LYS A 2 6.78 -12.88 -2.90
C LYS A 2 5.67 -13.23 -3.91
N GLY A 3 4.95 -12.24 -4.43
CA GLY A 3 3.86 -12.46 -5.39
C GLY A 3 2.92 -11.26 -5.57
N PRO A 4 1.99 -11.32 -6.56
CA PRO A 4 1.03 -10.25 -6.85
C PRO A 4 0.08 -9.94 -5.67
N PHE A 5 -0.05 -10.87 -4.73
CA PHE A 5 -0.88 -10.72 -3.53
C PHE A 5 -0.53 -9.48 -2.69
N GLY A 6 0.75 -9.11 -2.55
CA GLY A 6 1.13 -7.91 -1.79
C GLY A 6 0.62 -6.62 -2.44
N GLY A 7 0.71 -6.53 -3.77
CA GLY A 7 0.19 -5.39 -4.54
C GLY A 7 -1.34 -5.36 -4.54
N LEU A 8 -2.00 -6.51 -4.65
CA LEU A 8 -3.46 -6.61 -4.56
C LEU A 8 -3.96 -6.16 -3.17
N LEU A 9 -3.29 -6.58 -2.10
CA LEU A 9 -3.66 -6.20 -0.74
C LEU A 9 -3.44 -4.70 -0.48
N ALA A 10 -2.35 -4.13 -1.00
CA ALA A 10 -2.10 -2.69 -0.97
C ALA A 10 -3.19 -1.90 -1.72
N PHE A 11 -3.62 -2.41 -2.88
CA PHE A 11 -4.70 -1.80 -3.67
C PHE A 11 -6.05 -1.85 -2.97
N ILE A 12 -6.40 -2.97 -2.33
CA ILE A 12 -7.63 -3.08 -1.52
C ILE A 12 -7.57 -2.10 -0.34
N CYS A 13 -6.42 -1.98 0.33
CA CYS A 13 -6.24 -1.00 1.41
C CYS A 13 -6.40 0.45 0.91
N LEU A 14 -5.91 0.77 -0.29
CA LEU A 14 -6.11 2.08 -0.92
C LEU A 14 -7.59 2.38 -1.16
N ILE A 15 -8.33 1.43 -1.75
CA ILE A 15 -9.78 1.58 -1.98
C ILE A 15 -10.52 1.76 -0.65
N GLY A 16 -10.20 0.94 0.35
CA GLY A 16 -10.80 1.03 1.68
C GLY A 16 -10.52 2.37 2.36
N ALA A 17 -9.30 2.90 2.25
CA ALA A 17 -8.94 4.22 2.77
C ALA A 17 -9.73 5.31 2.06
N ALA A 18 -9.79 5.29 0.72
CA ALA A 18 -10.56 6.26 -0.07
C ALA A 18 -12.05 6.24 0.28
N PHE A 19 -12.63 5.05 0.46
CA PHE A 19 -14.03 4.90 0.89
C PHE A 19 -14.26 5.46 2.30
N CYS A 20 -13.33 5.22 3.24
CA CYS A 20 -13.41 5.78 4.58
C CYS A 20 -13.36 7.31 4.56
N PHE A 21 -12.49 7.91 3.75
CA PHE A 21 -12.44 9.37 3.58
C PHE A 21 -13.70 9.94 2.92
N TYR A 22 -14.28 9.23 1.96
CA TYR A 22 -15.56 9.61 1.36
C TYR A 22 -16.70 9.57 2.39
N LYS A 23 -16.79 8.49 3.18
CA LYS A 23 -17.81 8.37 4.23
C LYS A 23 -17.59 9.36 5.37
N PHE A 24 -16.34 9.71 5.67
CA PHE A 24 -16.04 10.78 6.61
C PHE A 24 -16.60 12.13 6.14
N GLN A 25 -16.46 12.47 4.86
CA GLN A 25 -17.06 13.71 4.32
C GLN A 25 -18.59 13.71 4.42
N ALA A 26 -19.23 12.54 4.28
CA ALA A 26 -20.68 12.43 4.33
C ALA A 26 -21.27 12.40 5.76
N VAL A 27 -20.56 11.79 6.73
CA VAL A 27 -21.10 11.49 8.07
C VAL A 27 -20.38 12.26 9.19
N GLY A 28 -19.16 12.75 8.94
CA GLY A 28 -18.38 13.57 9.88
C GLY A 28 -17.84 12.82 11.10
N THR A 29 -17.93 11.48 11.14
CA THR A 29 -17.48 10.71 12.30
C THR A 29 -15.97 10.46 12.28
N THR A 30 -15.30 10.84 13.36
CA THR A 30 -13.85 10.66 13.56
C THR A 30 -13.39 9.21 13.41
N MET A 31 -14.28 8.24 13.66
CA MET A 31 -14.01 6.81 13.48
C MET A 31 -13.58 6.46 12.04
N TYR A 32 -14.20 7.05 11.02
CA TYR A 32 -13.81 6.79 9.62
C TYR A 32 -12.44 7.37 9.28
N VAL A 33 -12.04 8.48 9.90
CA VAL A 33 -10.69 9.04 9.73
C VAL A 33 -9.64 8.11 10.32
N VAL A 34 -9.86 7.62 11.55
CA VAL A 34 -8.92 6.70 12.21
C VAL A 34 -8.75 5.42 11.39
N ILE A 35 -9.85 4.81 10.94
CA ILE A 35 -9.81 3.61 10.10
C ILE A 35 -9.12 3.90 8.76
N GLY A 36 -9.41 5.05 8.15
CA GLY A 36 -8.79 5.49 6.89
C GLY A 36 -7.27 5.66 7.01
N ILE A 37 -6.80 6.24 8.10
CA ILE A 37 -5.36 6.40 8.38
C ILE A 37 -4.69 5.03 8.56
N VAL A 38 -5.29 4.12 9.33
CA VAL A 38 -4.75 2.76 9.52
C VAL A 38 -4.64 2.02 8.18
N LEU A 39 -5.67 2.11 7.34
CA LEU A 39 -5.65 1.51 6.01
C LEU A 39 -4.60 2.16 5.09
N ALA A 40 -4.39 3.47 5.19
CA ALA A 40 -3.34 4.16 4.44
C ALA A 40 -1.94 3.69 4.86
N VAL A 41 -1.69 3.51 6.16
CA VAL A 41 -0.41 2.96 6.66
C VAL A 41 -0.20 1.52 6.17
N LEU A 42 -1.23 0.68 6.24
CA LEU A 42 -1.17 -0.69 5.72
C LEU A 42 -0.92 -0.71 4.20
N MET A 43 -1.52 0.20 3.44
CA MET A 43 -1.24 0.36 2.02
C MET A 43 0.24 0.65 1.78
N VAL A 44 0.84 1.57 2.53
CA VAL A 44 2.27 1.90 2.39
C VAL A 44 3.14 0.70 2.73
N LEU A 45 2.87 0.00 3.84
CA LEU A 45 3.64 -1.18 4.24
C LEU A 45 3.57 -2.29 3.18
N PHE A 46 2.37 -2.64 2.72
CA PHE A 46 2.19 -3.67 1.70
C PHE A 46 2.73 -3.24 0.33
N GLY A 47 2.61 -1.95 -0.01
CA GLY A 47 3.15 -1.36 -1.22
C GLY A 47 4.67 -1.42 -1.26
N VAL A 48 5.34 -1.01 -0.18
CA VAL A 48 6.81 -1.11 -0.05
C VAL A 48 7.25 -2.58 -0.10
N MET A 49 6.60 -3.48 0.65
CA MET A 49 6.92 -4.91 0.59
C MET A 49 6.75 -5.50 -0.82
N PHE A 50 5.75 -5.05 -1.59
CA PHE A 50 5.53 -5.47 -2.97
C PHE A 50 6.59 -4.92 -3.93
N LEU A 51 6.94 -3.64 -3.80
CA LEU A 51 7.94 -2.96 -4.63
C LEU A 51 9.36 -3.46 -4.35
N SER A 52 9.74 -3.73 -3.10
CA SER A 52 11.08 -4.23 -2.74
C SER A 52 11.42 -5.56 -3.43
N GLY A 53 10.43 -6.40 -3.72
CA GLY A 53 10.63 -7.65 -4.47
C GLY A 53 10.75 -7.48 -5.99
N ARG A 54 10.45 -6.28 -6.52
CA ARG A 54 10.45 -5.97 -7.96
C ARG A 54 11.57 -5.01 -8.36
N VAL A 55 11.96 -4.09 -7.47
CA VAL A 55 13.03 -3.10 -7.71
C VAL A 55 14.42 -3.71 -7.50
N ASN A 56 14.55 -4.79 -6.73
CA ASN A 56 15.84 -5.46 -6.46
C ASN A 56 16.27 -6.46 -7.56
N LYS A 57 16.26 -6.05 -8.83
CA LYS A 57 16.62 -6.93 -9.97
C LYS A 57 17.83 -6.47 -10.80
N THR A 58 18.47 -5.37 -10.46
CA THR A 58 19.69 -4.85 -11.11
C THR A 58 20.42 -4.08 -10.02
N GLU A 59 21.51 -4.60 -9.45
CA GLU A 59 22.86 -4.28 -9.89
C GLU A 59 23.76 -5.52 -9.72
N ASP A 60 23.55 -6.59 -10.49
CA ASP A 60 24.72 -7.34 -10.96
C ASP A 60 25.38 -6.43 -11.99
N ILE A 61 26.12 -5.42 -11.50
CA ILE A 61 27.17 -4.79 -12.29
C ILE A 61 28.13 -5.93 -12.54
N HIS A 62 27.94 -6.60 -13.67
CA HIS A 62 29.01 -7.32 -14.31
C HIS A 62 30.09 -6.28 -14.58
N ILE A 63 30.98 -6.05 -13.60
CA ILE A 63 32.30 -5.49 -13.83
C ILE A 63 33.02 -6.59 -14.62
N THR A 64 32.73 -6.62 -15.92
CA THR A 64 33.64 -7.12 -16.93
C THR A 64 34.60 -5.97 -17.23
N GLU A 65 35.68 -5.92 -16.47
CA GLU A 65 37.02 -5.56 -16.92
C GLU A 65 38.05 -6.02 -15.88
#